data_AF-A0A7R8RQB2-F1
#
_entry.id   AF-A0A7R8RQB2-F1
#
_cell.length_a   1.000
_cell.length_b   1.000
_cell.length_c   1.000
_cell.angle_alpha   90.00
_cell.angle_beta   90.00
_cell.angle_gamma   90.00
#
_symmetry.space_group_name_H-M   'P 1'
#
loop_
_entity.id
_entity.type
_entity.pdbx_description
1 polymer ?
#
loop_
_entity_poly.entity_id
_entity_poly.type
_entity_poly.pdbx_seq_one_letter_code
_entity_poly.pdbx_strand_id
1 'polypeptide(L)'
;MGVGGRAAGPANFAGMTESVLEAMGLGGAQIEAADLQGLEAALDRVNDAIQHVDQLPRISLKAWVVAADEGVSLLPVLLQRKRLIVDRLNELRSEQKISGLRELIDRLPQGEDRQALIDQLDDLERQSVESEAAMRAVASEESTLQFQRERDVALLKIQLSERRWSYRSKMLARDAIAPMVGAFLLVGLAVTLVVAMFLGTTVSELISNSFLIVLGYFFGQTTERRGQPESPGGQGDRI
;
A
#
# COMPACT_ATOMS: atom_id res chain seq x y z
N MET A 1 -15.13 -30.75 -7.86
CA MET A 1 -13.70 -30.37 -7.80
C MET A 1 -13.62 -28.89 -7.51
N GLY A 2 -13.57 -28.52 -6.23
CA GLY A 2 -13.46 -27.12 -5.81
C GLY A 2 -11.99 -26.73 -5.75
N VAL A 3 -11.56 -25.84 -6.63
CA VAL A 3 -10.24 -25.23 -6.54
C VAL A 3 -10.30 -24.23 -5.39
N GLY A 4 -9.86 -24.66 -4.22
CA GLY A 4 -9.66 -23.78 -3.07
C GLY A 4 -8.61 -22.73 -3.43
N GLY A 5 -9.07 -21.50 -3.65
CA GLY A 5 -8.21 -20.33 -3.76
C GLY A 5 -7.48 -20.13 -2.44
N ARG A 6 -6.29 -20.73 -2.32
CA ARG A 6 -5.34 -20.44 -1.25
C ARG A 6 -4.99 -18.97 -1.39
N ALA A 7 -5.51 -18.13 -0.49
CA ALA A 7 -5.12 -16.74 -0.38
C ALA A 7 -3.59 -16.71 -0.18
N ALA A 8 -2.87 -16.23 -1.19
CA ALA A 8 -1.45 -15.93 -1.10
C ALA A 8 -1.27 -14.81 -0.07
N GLY A 9 -0.89 -15.17 1.15
CA GLY A 9 -0.67 -14.22 2.23
C GLY A 9 0.58 -13.35 2.02
N PRO A 10 0.80 -12.35 2.91
CA PRO A 10 1.96 -11.44 2.87
C PRO A 10 3.33 -12.15 2.83
N ALA A 11 3.40 -13.41 3.29
CA ALA A 11 4.60 -14.25 3.20
C ALA A 11 5.10 -14.46 1.76
N ASN A 12 4.19 -14.50 0.78
CA ASN A 12 4.58 -14.70 -0.63
C ASN A 12 5.21 -13.45 -1.25
N PHE A 13 4.84 -12.25 -0.77
CA PHE A 13 5.45 -11.01 -1.24
C PHE A 13 6.87 -10.88 -0.74
N ALA A 14 7.10 -11.09 0.56
CA ALA A 14 8.44 -11.04 1.15
C ALA A 14 9.41 -12.02 0.47
N GLY A 15 8.97 -13.25 0.20
CA GLY A 15 9.80 -14.23 -0.52
C GLY A 15 10.09 -13.86 -1.97
N MET A 16 9.14 -13.24 -2.67
CA MET A 16 9.35 -12.77 -4.05
C MET A 16 10.27 -11.54 -4.11
N THR A 17 10.16 -10.62 -3.16
CA THR A 17 11.08 -9.48 -3.09
C THR A 17 12.48 -9.93 -2.71
N GLU A 18 12.62 -10.92 -1.83
CA GLU A 18 13.94 -11.43 -1.44
C GLU A 18 14.66 -12.10 -2.59
N SER A 19 13.98 -12.93 -3.39
CA SER A 19 14.62 -13.57 -4.55
C SER A 19 15.10 -12.55 -5.59
N VAL A 20 14.35 -11.46 -5.79
CA VAL A 20 14.75 -10.36 -6.68
C VAL A 20 15.98 -9.62 -6.11
N LEU A 21 16.01 -9.37 -4.80
CA LEU A 21 17.16 -8.74 -4.14
C LEU A 21 18.40 -9.64 -4.16
N GLU A 22 18.25 -10.94 -3.91
CA GLU A 22 19.33 -11.93 -3.99
C GLU A 22 19.93 -11.99 -5.39
N ALA A 23 19.09 -11.93 -6.44
CA ALA A 23 19.55 -11.88 -7.82
C ALA A 23 20.37 -10.62 -8.13
N MET A 24 20.13 -9.53 -7.41
CA MET A 24 20.91 -8.28 -7.50
C MET A 24 22.14 -8.25 -6.58
N GLY A 25 22.39 -9.33 -5.82
CA GLY A 25 23.48 -9.37 -4.85
C GLY A 25 23.19 -8.54 -3.58
N LEU A 26 21.91 -8.36 -3.24
CA LEU A 26 21.40 -7.54 -2.14
C LEU A 26 20.60 -8.35 -1.12
N GLY A 27 20.75 -9.69 -1.13
CA GLY A 27 20.13 -10.56 -0.15
C GLY A 27 20.66 -10.30 1.25
N GLY A 28 19.83 -10.49 2.28
CA GLY A 28 20.24 -10.21 3.67
C GLY A 28 21.52 -10.95 4.09
N ALA A 29 21.60 -12.25 3.80
CA ALA A 29 22.76 -13.08 4.13
C ALA A 29 24.03 -12.67 3.36
N GLN A 30 23.88 -12.16 2.13
CA GLN A 30 25.02 -11.68 1.33
C GLN A 30 25.58 -10.38 1.89
N ILE A 31 24.71 -9.48 2.36
CA ILE A 31 25.12 -8.22 3.01
C ILE A 31 25.85 -8.54 4.32
N GLU A 32 25.36 -9.49 5.12
CA GLU A 32 25.99 -9.85 6.40
C GLU A 32 27.39 -10.47 6.20
N ALA A 33 27.57 -11.28 5.15
CA ALA A 33 28.83 -11.98 4.86
C ALA A 33 29.81 -11.16 4.00
N ALA A 34 29.40 -10.02 3.43
CA ALA A 34 30.24 -9.22 2.56
C ALA A 34 31.32 -8.46 3.34
N ASP A 35 32.47 -8.28 2.68
CA ASP A 35 33.54 -7.42 3.15
C ASP A 35 33.26 -5.94 2.81
N LEU A 36 34.14 -5.06 3.28
CA LEU A 36 33.96 -3.61 3.16
C LEU A 36 33.85 -3.18 1.69
N GLN A 37 34.69 -3.74 0.81
CA GLN A 37 34.66 -3.45 -0.64
C GLN A 37 33.37 -4.00 -1.29
N GLY A 38 32.95 -5.20 -0.92
CA GLY A 38 31.71 -5.82 -1.40
C GLY A 38 30.46 -5.02 -1.01
N LEU A 39 30.44 -4.48 0.21
CA LEU A 39 29.35 -3.63 0.69
C LEU A 39 29.30 -2.27 0.02
N GLU A 40 30.45 -1.64 -0.27
CA GLU A 40 30.50 -0.39 -1.05
C GLU A 40 29.92 -0.61 -2.46
N ALA A 41 30.34 -1.70 -3.13
CA ALA A 41 29.78 -2.08 -4.42
C ALA A 41 28.27 -2.38 -4.34
N ALA A 42 27.81 -3.02 -3.26
CA ALA A 42 26.39 -3.27 -3.03
C ALA A 42 25.60 -1.96 -2.82
N LEU A 43 26.16 -1.00 -2.08
CA LEU A 43 25.57 0.31 -1.86
C LEU A 43 25.41 1.08 -3.17
N ASP A 44 26.42 1.04 -4.04
CA ASP A 44 26.36 1.66 -5.36
C ASP A 44 25.26 1.03 -6.23
N ARG A 45 25.15 -0.30 -6.24
CA ARG A 45 24.05 -1.00 -6.93
C ARG A 45 22.67 -0.60 -6.40
N VAL A 46 22.52 -0.48 -5.08
CA VAL A 46 21.24 -0.03 -4.48
C VAL A 46 20.94 1.42 -4.86
N ASN A 47 21.94 2.30 -4.81
CA ASN A 47 21.76 3.70 -5.20
C ASN A 47 21.36 3.82 -6.68
N ASP A 48 22.00 3.05 -7.56
CA ASP A 48 21.66 3.00 -8.98
C ASP A 48 20.22 2.50 -9.20
N ALA A 49 19.81 1.42 -8.51
CA ALA A 49 18.45 0.90 -8.56
C ALA A 49 17.41 1.90 -8.02
N ILE A 50 17.75 2.70 -7.00
CA ILE A 50 16.88 3.76 -6.47
C ILE A 50 16.76 4.92 -7.47
N GLN A 51 17.85 5.29 -8.15
CA GLN A 51 17.83 6.35 -9.17
C GLN A 51 17.02 5.95 -10.39
N HIS A 52 17.06 4.66 -10.76
CA HIS A 52 16.35 4.10 -11.90
C HIS A 52 15.10 3.31 -11.49
N VAL A 53 14.40 3.75 -10.43
CA VAL A 53 13.26 2.99 -9.86
C VAL A 53 12.14 2.75 -10.87
N ASP A 54 11.96 3.66 -11.82
CA ASP A 54 10.96 3.56 -12.89
C ASP A 54 11.26 2.45 -13.91
N GLN A 55 12.53 2.03 -14.01
CA GLN A 55 12.99 0.96 -14.89
C GLN A 55 12.87 -0.42 -14.25
N LEU A 56 12.62 -0.47 -12.93
CA LEU A 56 12.45 -1.74 -12.23
C LEU A 56 11.14 -2.41 -12.65
N PRO A 57 11.14 -3.75 -12.78
CA PRO A 57 9.93 -4.48 -13.14
C PRO A 57 8.84 -4.24 -12.09
N ARG A 58 7.75 -3.59 -12.52
CA ARG A 58 6.57 -3.42 -11.66
C ARG A 58 5.93 -4.78 -11.43
N ILE A 59 5.98 -5.26 -10.19
CA ILE A 59 5.33 -6.51 -9.81
C ILE A 59 3.81 -6.24 -9.80
N SER A 60 3.12 -6.58 -10.89
CA SER A 60 1.67 -6.46 -10.97
C SER A 60 1.04 -7.55 -10.10
N LEU A 61 0.66 -7.22 -8.87
CA LEU A 61 -0.14 -8.08 -8.00
C LEU A 61 -1.61 -8.10 -8.49
N LYS A 62 -1.84 -8.61 -9.70
CA LYS A 62 -3.19 -8.75 -10.29
C LYS A 62 -4.15 -9.62 -9.46
N ALA A 63 -3.65 -10.35 -8.47
CA ALA A 63 -4.46 -11.21 -7.62
C ALA A 63 -4.92 -10.57 -6.29
N TRP A 64 -4.43 -9.38 -5.91
CA TRP A 64 -4.58 -8.91 -4.52
C TRP A 64 -5.43 -7.65 -4.33
N VAL A 65 -5.61 -6.78 -5.33
CA VAL A 65 -6.37 -5.54 -5.14
C VAL A 65 -7.29 -5.25 -6.31
N VAL A 66 -8.60 -5.42 -6.11
CA VAL A 66 -9.68 -5.04 -7.05
C VAL A 66 -9.85 -3.50 -7.16
N ALA A 67 -8.89 -2.69 -6.66
CA ALA A 67 -9.05 -1.23 -6.59
C ALA A 67 -7.76 -0.39 -6.59
N ALA A 68 -6.56 -0.95 -6.75
CA ALA A 68 -5.32 -0.17 -6.84
C ALA A 68 -4.58 -0.55 -8.11
N ASP A 69 -4.67 0.30 -9.12
CA ASP A 69 -3.95 0.20 -10.40
C ASP A 69 -2.47 0.61 -10.25
N GLU A 70 -2.05 0.97 -9.04
CA GLU A 70 -0.69 1.33 -8.68
C GLU A 70 0.02 0.08 -8.12
N GLY A 71 0.90 -0.51 -8.94
CA GLY A 71 1.73 -1.65 -8.54
C GLY A 71 2.53 -1.37 -7.27
N VAL A 72 2.90 -2.44 -6.54
CA VAL A 72 3.70 -2.31 -5.32
C VAL A 72 5.10 -1.84 -5.68
N SER A 73 5.47 -0.63 -5.23
CA SER A 73 6.80 -0.06 -5.49
C SER A 73 7.88 -0.84 -4.72
N LEU A 74 9.00 -1.18 -5.37
CA LEU A 74 10.17 -1.79 -4.72
C LEU A 74 11.00 -0.80 -3.89
N LEU A 75 10.71 0.51 -4.00
CA LEU A 75 11.46 1.58 -3.34
C LEU A 75 11.59 1.42 -1.81
N PRO A 76 10.52 1.10 -1.05
CA PRO A 76 10.64 0.93 0.39
C PRO A 76 11.60 -0.20 0.76
N VAL A 77 11.59 -1.28 -0.03
CA VAL A 77 12.46 -2.44 0.17
C VAL A 77 13.93 -2.08 -0.12
N LEU A 78 14.18 -1.34 -1.21
CA LEU A 78 15.54 -0.87 -1.53
C LEU A 78 16.09 0.10 -0.48
N LEU A 79 15.26 1.01 0.05
CA LEU A 79 15.65 1.91 1.13
C LEU A 79 15.99 1.15 2.42
N GLN A 80 15.21 0.12 2.74
CA GLN A 80 15.50 -0.76 3.87
C GLN A 80 16.85 -1.47 3.68
N ARG A 81 17.14 -1.99 2.48
CA ARG A 81 18.41 -2.64 2.17
C ARG A 81 19.59 -1.67 2.20
N LYS A 82 19.42 -0.45 1.69
CA LYS A 82 20.42 0.62 1.79
C LYS A 82 20.82 0.87 3.25
N ARG A 83 19.83 0.97 4.13
CA ARG A 83 20.08 1.18 5.56
C ARG A 83 20.93 0.04 6.14
N LEU A 84 20.54 -1.21 5.91
CA LEU A 84 21.30 -2.38 6.38
C LEU A 84 22.76 -2.39 5.89
N ILE A 85 23.00 -2.06 4.63
CA ILE A 85 24.36 -1.99 4.05
C ILE A 85 25.18 -0.89 4.73
N VAL A 86 24.59 0.30 4.92
CA VAL A 86 25.27 1.42 5.58
C VAL A 86 25.58 1.09 7.03
N ASP A 87 24.64 0.47 7.75
CA ASP A 87 24.84 0.07 9.14
C ASP A 87 26.01 -0.93 9.25
N ARG A 88 26.06 -1.95 8.39
CA ARG A 88 27.17 -2.92 8.35
C ARG A 88 28.51 -2.29 7.94
N LEU A 89 28.50 -1.35 7.00
CA LEU A 89 29.71 -0.61 6.61
C LEU A 89 30.29 0.19 7.78
N ASN A 90 29.44 0.82 8.58
CA ASN A 90 29.88 1.59 9.73
C ASN A 90 30.51 0.68 10.79
N GLU A 91 29.92 -0.50 11.03
CA GLU A 91 30.44 -1.52 11.94
C GLU A 91 31.82 -2.04 11.48
N LEU A 92 31.96 -2.45 10.22
CA LEU A 92 33.27 -2.92 9.72
C LEU A 92 34.35 -1.81 9.73
N ARG A 93 33.96 -0.56 9.45
CA ARG A 93 34.88 0.58 9.51
C ARG A 93 35.29 0.93 10.93
N SER A 94 34.42 0.78 11.93
CA SER A 94 34.78 0.99 13.33
C SER A 94 35.71 -0.12 13.81
N GLU A 95 35.40 -1.38 13.51
CA GLU A 95 36.27 -2.54 13.82
C GLU A 95 37.67 -2.38 13.22
N GLN A 96 37.78 -1.96 11.96
CA GLN A 96 39.06 -1.76 11.29
C GLN A 96 39.87 -0.61 11.91
N LYS A 97 39.20 0.48 12.31
CA LYS A 97 39.84 1.61 13.00
C LYS A 97 40.36 1.21 14.38
N ILE A 98 39.56 0.49 15.17
CA ILE A 98 39.94 0.01 16.49
C ILE A 98 41.14 -0.95 16.37
N SER A 99 41.08 -1.89 15.42
CA SER A 99 42.18 -2.83 15.16
C SER A 99 43.47 -2.09 14.76
N GLY A 100 43.37 -1.07 13.89
CA GLY A 100 44.51 -0.23 13.51
C GLY A 100 45.08 0.56 14.69
N LEU A 101 44.23 1.08 15.58
CA LEU A 101 44.68 1.76 16.80
C LEU A 101 45.39 0.80 17.76
N ARG A 102 44.86 -0.41 17.97
CA ARG A 102 45.53 -1.45 18.77
C ARG A 102 46.93 -1.77 18.22
N GLU A 103 47.05 -1.95 16.90
CA GLU A 103 48.34 -2.22 16.26
C GLU A 103 49.33 -1.06 16.43
N LEU A 104 48.87 0.19 16.35
CA LEU A 104 49.71 1.37 16.60
C LEU A 104 50.17 1.44 18.06
N ILE A 105 49.28 1.11 19.01
CA ILE A 105 49.59 1.09 20.43
C ILE A 105 50.58 -0.04 20.77
N ASP A 106 50.49 -1.18 20.09
CA ASP A 106 51.42 -2.30 20.27
C ASP A 106 52.84 -2.01 19.80
N ARG A 107 53.02 -1.04 18.89
CA ARG A 107 54.33 -0.58 18.44
C ARG A 107 54.98 0.41 19.40
N LEU A 108 54.24 0.95 20.38
CA LEU A 108 54.79 1.85 21.39
C LEU A 108 55.65 1.08 22.40
N PRO A 109 56.72 1.69 22.94
CA PRO A 109 57.49 1.09 24.02
C PRO A 109 56.62 0.83 25.25
N GLN A 110 56.97 -0.23 26.00
CA GLN A 110 56.30 -0.57 27.26
C GLN A 110 56.47 0.59 28.25
N GLY A 111 55.36 1.15 28.74
CA GLY A 111 55.34 2.27 29.67
C GLY A 111 53.92 2.59 30.15
N GLU A 112 53.79 3.47 31.14
CA GLU A 112 52.48 3.88 31.68
C GLU A 112 51.58 4.52 30.61
N ASP A 113 52.15 5.30 29.69
CA ASP A 113 51.40 5.94 28.60
C ASP A 113 50.75 4.91 27.65
N ARG A 114 51.44 3.79 27.39
CA ARG A 114 50.89 2.70 26.57
C ARG A 114 49.71 2.06 27.27
N GLN A 115 49.81 1.80 28.57
CA GLN A 115 48.72 1.21 29.34
C GLN A 115 47.51 2.15 29.40
N ALA A 116 47.74 3.44 29.64
CA ALA A 116 46.66 4.43 29.65
C ALA A 116 45.92 4.52 28.30
N LEU A 117 46.65 4.41 27.17
CA LEU A 117 46.04 4.38 25.84
C LEU A 117 45.24 3.09 25.58
N ILE A 118 45.69 1.94 26.08
CA ILE A 118 44.94 0.69 26.00
C ILE A 118 43.63 0.81 26.79
N ASP A 119 43.71 1.30 28.03
CA ASP A 119 42.55 1.45 28.90
C ASP A 119 41.52 2.43 28.28
N GLN A 120 41.99 3.55 27.72
CA GLN A 120 41.13 4.49 27.00
C GLN A 120 40.47 3.88 25.76
N LEU A 121 41.21 3.05 25.00
CA LEU A 121 40.66 2.41 23.80
C LEU A 121 39.60 1.36 24.18
N ASP A 122 39.85 0.58 25.24
CA ASP A 122 38.91 -0.41 25.75
C ASP A 122 37.62 0.25 26.29
N ASP A 123 37.74 1.40 26.98
CA ASP A 123 36.59 2.18 27.44
C ASP A 123 35.77 2.76 26.27
N LEU A 124 36.45 3.25 25.22
CA LEU A 124 35.80 3.81 24.03
C LEU A 124 35.09 2.69 23.22
N GLU A 125 35.69 1.51 23.13
CA GLU A 125 35.07 0.32 22.54
C GLU A 125 33.81 -0.09 23.30
N ARG A 126 33.86 -0.14 24.64
CA ARG A 126 32.68 -0.40 25.47
C ARG A 126 31.57 0.62 25.25
N GLN A 127 31.90 1.91 25.24
CA GLN A 127 30.91 2.98 24.99
C GLN A 127 30.28 2.87 23.60
N SER A 128 31.06 2.50 22.59
CA SER A 128 30.54 2.28 21.23
C SER A 128 29.53 1.13 21.21
N VAL A 129 29.87 -0.01 21.82
CA VAL A 129 28.98 -1.18 21.89
C VAL A 129 27.70 -0.86 22.66
N GLU A 130 27.79 -0.16 23.79
CA GLU A 130 26.62 0.25 24.57
C GLU A 130 25.73 1.23 23.79
N SER A 131 26.34 2.21 23.10
CA SER A 131 25.60 3.18 22.28
C SER A 131 24.87 2.51 21.12
N GLU A 132 25.52 1.55 20.45
CA GLU A 132 24.88 0.77 19.39
C GLU A 132 23.73 -0.09 19.91
N ALA A 133 23.90 -0.75 21.06
CA ALA A 133 22.83 -1.52 21.68
C ALA A 133 21.63 -0.63 22.04
N ALA A 134 21.87 0.57 22.57
CA ALA A 134 20.82 1.55 22.85
C ALA A 134 20.11 2.04 21.57
N MET A 135 20.87 2.34 20.52
CA MET A 135 20.30 2.74 19.23
C MET A 135 19.46 1.62 18.60
N ARG A 136 19.91 0.35 18.67
CA ARG A 136 19.15 -0.80 18.19
C ARG A 136 17.85 -0.98 18.99
N ALA A 137 17.88 -0.79 20.31
CA ALA A 137 16.68 -0.84 21.14
C ALA A 137 15.67 0.25 20.74
N VAL A 138 16.10 1.51 20.61
CA VAL A 138 15.24 2.62 20.19
C VAL A 138 14.69 2.40 18.78
N ALA A 139 15.52 1.95 17.83
CA ALA A 139 15.07 1.66 16.47
C ALA A 139 14.02 0.54 16.43
N SER A 140 14.17 -0.49 17.27
CA SER A 140 13.18 -1.56 17.39
C SER A 140 11.85 -1.02 17.93
N GLU A 141 11.86 -0.19 18.97
CA GLU A 141 10.65 0.45 19.51
C GLU A 141 9.98 1.35 18.47
N GLU A 142 10.74 2.21 17.78
CA GLU A 142 10.22 3.08 16.73
C GLU A 142 9.57 2.30 15.60
N SER A 143 10.18 1.20 15.15
CA SER A 143 9.61 0.34 14.09
C SER A 143 8.27 -0.27 14.52
N THR A 144 8.14 -0.71 15.77
CA THR A 144 6.88 -1.26 16.28
C THR A 144 5.79 -0.19 16.38
N LEU A 145 6.15 1.03 16.78
CA LEU A 145 5.24 2.17 16.84
C LEU A 145 4.81 2.62 15.44
N GLN A 146 5.73 2.65 14.47
CA GLN A 146 5.41 2.95 13.07
C GLN A 146 4.45 1.91 12.49
N PHE A 147 4.71 0.63 12.72
CA PHE A 147 3.82 -0.45 12.28
C PHE A 147 2.41 -0.33 12.90
N GLN A 148 2.31 0.04 14.18
CA GLN A 148 1.02 0.31 14.82
C GLN A 148 0.30 1.50 14.17
N ARG A 149 1.01 2.61 13.94
CA ARG A 149 0.44 3.80 13.26
C ARG A 149 -0.06 3.48 11.86
N GLU A 150 0.70 2.71 11.09
CA GLU A 150 0.30 2.30 9.75
C GLU A 150 -0.96 1.42 9.77
N ARG A 151 -1.05 0.48 10.74
CA ARG A 151 -2.24 -0.35 10.93
C ARG A 151 -3.46 0.49 11.31
N ASP A 152 -3.31 1.45 12.22
CA ASP A 152 -4.42 2.32 12.63
C ASP A 152 -4.90 3.17 11.45
N VAL A 153 -3.98 3.72 10.64
CA VAL A 153 -4.32 4.46 9.43
C VAL A 153 -5.04 3.56 8.42
N ALA A 154 -4.60 2.31 8.24
CA ALA A 154 -5.26 1.34 7.36
C ALA A 154 -6.68 1.02 7.84
N LEU A 155 -6.87 0.79 9.14
CA LEU A 155 -8.18 0.54 9.74
C LEU A 155 -9.11 1.75 9.58
N LEU A 156 -8.61 2.96 9.83
CA LEU A 156 -9.37 4.19 9.61
C LEU A 156 -9.80 4.34 8.15
N LYS A 157 -8.92 4.04 7.19
CA LYS A 157 -9.26 4.06 5.76
C LYS A 157 -10.36 3.05 5.42
N ILE A 158 -10.29 1.83 5.97
CA ILE A 158 -11.32 0.80 5.77
C ILE A 158 -12.67 1.31 6.33
N GLN A 159 -12.70 1.81 7.56
CA GLN A 159 -13.92 2.34 8.18
C GLN A 159 -14.53 3.51 7.38
N LEU A 160 -13.69 4.42 6.87
CA LEU A 160 -14.16 5.54 6.04
C LEU A 160 -14.71 5.05 4.70
N SER A 161 -14.08 4.05 4.08
CA SER A 161 -14.54 3.47 2.82
C SER A 161 -15.88 2.74 3.00
N GLU A 162 -16.05 2.02 4.10
CA GLU A 162 -17.28 1.30 4.44
C GLU A 162 -18.43 2.28 4.70
N ARG A 163 -18.18 3.37 5.43
CA ARG A 163 -19.16 4.44 5.61
C ARG A 163 -19.59 5.01 4.26
N ARG A 164 -18.63 5.42 3.41
CA ARG A 164 -18.91 5.97 2.07
C ARG A 164 -19.70 4.99 1.20
N TRP A 165 -19.35 3.71 1.22
CA TRP A 165 -20.07 2.67 0.47
C TRP A 165 -21.49 2.50 0.99
N SER A 166 -21.69 2.51 2.32
CA SER A 166 -23.03 2.41 2.92
C SER A 166 -23.92 3.59 2.55
N TYR A 167 -23.37 4.82 2.47
CA TYR A 167 -24.12 5.99 2.02
C TYR A 167 -24.51 5.86 0.54
N ARG A 168 -23.57 5.45 -0.32
CA ARG A 168 -23.84 5.24 -1.75
C ARG A 168 -24.84 4.12 -1.98
N SER A 169 -24.74 3.00 -1.26
CA SER A 169 -25.68 1.89 -1.38
C SER A 169 -27.08 2.27 -0.90
N LYS A 170 -27.20 3.05 0.19
CA LYS A 170 -28.48 3.59 0.65
C LYS A 170 -29.10 4.57 -0.35
N MET A 171 -28.29 5.43 -0.97
CA MET A 171 -28.75 6.32 -2.04
C MET A 171 -29.25 5.53 -3.25
N LEU A 172 -28.47 4.55 -3.73
CA LEU A 172 -28.88 3.66 -4.84
C LEU A 172 -30.14 2.86 -4.50
N ALA A 173 -30.23 2.32 -3.29
CA ALA A 173 -31.40 1.54 -2.86
C ALA A 173 -32.67 2.40 -2.79
N ARG A 174 -32.57 3.69 -2.43
CA ARG A 174 -33.75 4.56 -2.30
C ARG A 174 -34.23 5.13 -3.63
N ASP A 175 -33.32 5.45 -4.55
CA ASP A 175 -33.68 6.06 -5.82
C ASP A 175 -33.90 5.08 -6.97
N ALA A 176 -33.38 3.85 -6.90
CA ALA A 176 -33.47 2.91 -8.02
C ALA A 176 -34.77 2.08 -8.05
N ILE A 177 -35.49 1.91 -6.94
CA ILE A 177 -36.63 0.97 -6.89
C ILE A 177 -37.78 1.42 -7.80
N ALA A 178 -38.19 2.69 -7.75
CA ALA A 178 -39.30 3.20 -8.55
C ALA A 178 -39.05 3.12 -10.08
N PRO A 179 -37.92 3.61 -10.63
CA PRO A 179 -37.65 3.50 -12.06
C PRO A 179 -37.39 2.06 -12.50
N MET A 180 -36.83 1.20 -11.64
CA MET A 180 -36.58 -0.22 -11.97
C MET A 180 -37.89 -1.00 -12.11
N VAL A 181 -38.84 -0.82 -11.18
CA VAL A 181 -40.19 -1.43 -11.27
C VAL A 181 -40.94 -0.90 -12.51
N GLY A 182 -40.81 0.40 -12.79
CA GLY A 182 -41.34 1.02 -14.00
C GLY A 182 -40.80 0.41 -15.29
N ALA A 183 -39.48 0.26 -15.39
CA ALA A 183 -38.82 -0.34 -16.54
C ALA A 183 -39.28 -1.79 -16.75
N PHE A 184 -39.40 -2.58 -15.68
CA PHE A 184 -39.92 -3.96 -15.77
C PHE A 184 -41.37 -4.00 -16.28
N LEU A 185 -42.25 -3.12 -15.78
CA LEU A 185 -43.63 -3.02 -16.25
C LEU A 185 -43.69 -2.62 -17.73
N LEU A 186 -42.87 -1.65 -18.16
CA LEU A 186 -42.78 -1.22 -19.55
C LEU A 186 -42.31 -2.34 -20.48
N VAL A 187 -41.27 -3.08 -20.09
CA VAL A 187 -40.77 -4.23 -20.85
C VAL A 187 -41.85 -5.31 -20.97
N GLY A 188 -42.54 -5.63 -19.87
CA GLY A 188 -43.64 -6.60 -19.89
C GLY A 188 -44.77 -6.20 -20.85
N LEU A 189 -45.17 -4.92 -20.81
CA LEU A 189 -46.23 -4.40 -21.67
C LEU A 189 -45.79 -4.33 -23.15
N ALA A 190 -44.52 -4.01 -23.41
CA ALA A 190 -43.96 -4.06 -24.75
C ALA A 190 -43.96 -5.48 -25.31
N VAL A 191 -43.60 -6.49 -24.51
CA VAL A 191 -43.64 -7.90 -24.92
C VAL A 191 -45.06 -8.35 -25.22
N THR A 192 -46.05 -8.01 -24.39
CA THR A 192 -47.45 -8.39 -24.65
C THR A 192 -48.01 -7.73 -25.90
N LEU A 193 -47.64 -6.48 -26.19
CA LEU A 193 -47.98 -5.78 -27.44
C LEU A 193 -47.40 -6.49 -28.67
N VAL A 194 -46.11 -6.87 -28.62
CA VAL A 194 -45.46 -7.61 -29.72
C VAL A 194 -46.16 -8.94 -29.95
N VAL A 195 -46.47 -9.68 -28.88
CA VAL A 195 -47.21 -10.95 -28.98
C VAL A 195 -48.61 -10.75 -29.57
N ALA A 196 -49.35 -9.72 -29.13
CA ALA A 196 -50.68 -9.41 -29.67
C ALA A 196 -50.66 -9.11 -31.17
N MET A 197 -49.62 -8.40 -31.66
CA MET A 197 -49.43 -8.17 -33.09
C MET A 197 -49.27 -9.48 -33.88
N PHE A 198 -48.57 -10.47 -33.33
CA PHE A 198 -48.44 -11.78 -33.98
C PHE A 198 -49.74 -12.61 -33.96
N LEU A 199 -50.61 -12.43 -32.97
CA LEU A 199 -51.89 -13.12 -32.88
C LEU A 199 -53.01 -12.46 -33.71
N GLY A 200 -52.76 -11.29 -34.30
CA GLY A 200 -53.76 -10.58 -35.11
C GLY A 200 -54.94 -10.04 -34.30
N THR A 201 -54.80 -9.94 -32.97
CA THR A 201 -55.83 -9.35 -32.11
C THR A 201 -55.73 -7.83 -32.18
N THR A 202 -56.87 -7.15 -32.37
CA THR A 202 -56.92 -5.69 -32.32
C THR A 202 -56.61 -5.24 -30.90
N VAL A 203 -55.46 -4.59 -30.71
CA VAL A 203 -55.08 -4.02 -29.42
C VAL A 203 -56.15 -3.02 -29.01
N SER A 204 -56.76 -3.23 -27.84
CA SER A 204 -57.77 -2.32 -27.31
C SER A 204 -57.18 -0.92 -27.17
N GLU A 205 -57.85 0.10 -27.70
CA GLU A 205 -57.45 1.51 -27.58
C GLU A 205 -57.19 1.90 -26.11
N LEU A 206 -57.86 1.22 -25.18
CA LEU A 206 -57.69 1.39 -23.74
C LEU A 206 -56.27 1.02 -23.27
N ILE A 207 -55.64 -0.01 -23.85
CA ILE A 207 -54.27 -0.43 -23.54
C ILE A 207 -53.26 0.57 -24.11
N SER A 208 -53.50 1.06 -25.34
CA SER A 208 -52.64 2.07 -25.98
C SER A 208 -52.65 3.39 -25.21
N ASN A 209 -53.84 3.86 -24.79
CA ASN A 209 -53.96 5.08 -23.99
C ASN A 209 -53.34 4.92 -22.60
N SER A 210 -53.50 3.76 -21.96
CA SER A 210 -52.88 3.47 -20.66
C SER A 210 -51.35 3.43 -20.75
N PHE A 211 -50.80 2.86 -21.83
CA PHE A 211 -49.36 2.86 -22.08
C PHE A 211 -48.81 4.27 -22.23
N LEU A 212 -49.47 5.14 -23.00
CA LEU A 212 -49.06 6.54 -23.17
C LEU A 212 -49.12 7.34 -21.86
N ILE A 213 -50.11 7.09 -21.00
CA ILE A 213 -50.20 7.72 -19.67
C ILE A 213 -49.03 7.30 -18.78
N VAL A 214 -48.72 5.99 -18.74
CA VAL A 214 -47.60 5.46 -17.96
C VAL A 214 -46.27 6.02 -18.49
N LEU A 215 -46.11 6.06 -19.82
CA LEU A 215 -44.92 6.62 -20.47
C LEU A 215 -44.76 8.12 -20.17
N GLY A 216 -45.85 8.90 -20.27
CA GLY A 216 -45.88 10.32 -19.94
C GLY A 216 -45.57 10.59 -18.48
N TYR A 217 -46.05 9.75 -17.56
CA TYR A 217 -45.73 9.83 -16.14
C TYR A 217 -44.23 9.60 -15.88
N PHE A 218 -43.63 8.57 -16.48
CA PHE A 218 -42.19 8.30 -16.33
C PHE A 218 -41.33 9.43 -16.91
N PHE A 219 -41.68 9.95 -18.08
CA PHE A 219 -40.94 11.07 -18.67
C PHE A 219 -41.13 12.36 -17.87
N GLY A 220 -42.33 12.66 -17.36
CA GLY A 220 -42.60 13.82 -16.50
C GLY A 220 -41.79 13.83 -15.20
N GLN A 221 -41.61 12.67 -14.58
CA GLN A 221 -40.79 12.53 -13.36
C GLN A 221 -39.29 12.81 -13.59
N THR A 222 -38.76 12.53 -14.78
CA THR A 222 -37.34 12.81 -15.07
C THR A 222 -37.05 14.31 -15.23
N THR A 223 -38.05 15.10 -15.63
CA THR A 223 -37.93 16.56 -15.78
C THR A 223 -38.08 17.33 -14.47
N GLU A 224 -38.94 16.89 -13.55
CA GLU A 224 -39.14 17.56 -12.25
C GLU A 224 -37.89 17.53 -11.36
N ARG A 225 -37.09 16.46 -11.40
CA ARG A 225 -35.84 16.33 -10.62
C ARG A 225 -34.76 17.36 -11.00
N ARG A 226 -34.86 18.02 -12.15
CA ARG A 226 -33.87 19.02 -12.61
C ARG A 226 -34.20 20.46 -12.17
N GLY A 227 -35.40 20.68 -11.61
CA GLY A 227 -35.94 22.00 -11.31
C GLY A 227 -35.87 22.41 -9.84
N GLN A 228 -35.27 21.62 -8.95
CA GLN A 228 -35.13 22.02 -7.55
C GLN A 228 -33.87 22.90 -7.39
N PRO A 229 -34.01 24.23 -7.25
CA PRO A 229 -32.85 25.09 -7.05
C PRO A 229 -32.23 24.74 -5.69
N GLU A 230 -30.91 24.50 -5.69
CA GLU A 230 -30.13 24.45 -4.46
C GLU A 230 -30.37 25.77 -3.71
N SER A 231 -31.08 25.71 -2.58
CA SER A 231 -31.12 26.84 -1.65
C SER A 231 -29.69 27.07 -1.13
N PRO A 232 -29.05 28.23 -1.39
CA PRO A 232 -27.78 28.57 -0.78
C PRO A 232 -28.08 29.02 0.65
N GLY A 233 -28.08 28.08 1.60
CA GLY A 233 -28.46 28.37 2.98
C GLY A 233 -27.77 27.45 3.97
N GLY A 234 -26.57 27.83 4.40
CA GLY A 234 -25.84 27.13 5.45
C GLY A 234 -24.43 27.67 5.73
N GLN A 235 -24.23 28.97 5.54
CA GLN A 235 -23.05 29.68 6.04
C GLN A 235 -23.43 30.30 7.39
N GLY A 236 -22.84 29.76 8.47
CA GLY A 236 -22.93 30.36 9.80
C GLY A 236 -23.20 29.35 10.91
N ASP A 237 -22.15 28.75 11.46
CA ASP A 237 -21.76 29.20 12.80
C ASP A 237 -20.28 28.89 13.06
N ARG A 238 -19.55 29.95 13.39
CA ARG A 238 -18.28 29.91 14.13
C ARG A 238 -18.70 30.03 15.60
N ILE A 239 -18.22 29.18 16.49
CA ILE A 239 -17.30 29.46 17.62
C ILE A 239 -16.71 28.10 18.01
#